data_AF-A0A849F142-F1
#
_entry.id   AF-A0A849F142-F1
#
_cell.length_a   1.000
_cell.length_b   1.000
_cell.length_c   1.000
_cell.angle_alpha   90.00
_cell.angle_beta   90.00
_cell.angle_gamma   90.00
#
_symmetry.space_group_name_H-M   'P 1'
#
loop_
_entity.id
_entity.type
_entity.pdbx_description
1 polymer ?
#
loop_
_entity_poly.entity_id
_entity_poly.type
_entity_poly.pdbx_seq_one_letter_code
_entity_poly.pdbx_strand_id
1 'polypeptide(L)'
;ALGHPVDLQADVYALGLVFYEILSGQRLCQFDSDIEAIRTIPEMVIPPIQTVRNDLPDGVNRVVMKCLEKDKSLRYADAMALHDDLMQLRITLQMSYDASDLSNFIQMILNHEQH
;
A
#
# COMPACT_ATOMS: atom_id res chain seq x y z
N ALA A 1 -0.22 21.13 -21.76
CA ALA A 1 -1.00 21.59 -20.60
C ALA A 1 -2.45 21.17 -20.80
N LEU A 2 -2.95 20.25 -19.99
CA LEU A 2 -4.37 20.02 -19.68
C LEU A 2 -4.39 19.14 -18.43
N GLY A 3 -4.29 19.78 -17.28
CA GLY A 3 -4.46 19.13 -15.99
C GLY A 3 -5.89 18.65 -15.88
N HIS A 4 -6.07 17.33 -15.96
CA HIS A 4 -7.30 16.71 -15.52
C HIS A 4 -7.53 17.07 -14.04
N PRO A 5 -8.79 17.17 -13.57
CA PRO A 5 -9.05 17.27 -12.14
C PRO A 5 -8.27 16.16 -11.43
N VAL A 6 -7.54 16.53 -10.37
CA VAL A 6 -6.74 15.59 -9.57
C VAL A 6 -7.66 14.43 -9.18
N ASP A 7 -7.40 13.24 -9.72
CA ASP A 7 -8.16 12.05 -9.41
C ASP A 7 -7.62 11.48 -8.10
N LEU A 8 -8.20 11.95 -6.98
CA LEU A 8 -7.80 11.56 -5.62
C LEU A 8 -7.77 10.03 -5.44
N GLN A 9 -8.65 9.32 -6.15
CA GLN A 9 -8.74 7.87 -6.08
C GLN A 9 -7.64 7.17 -6.90
N ALA A 10 -7.05 7.84 -7.89
CA ALA A 10 -5.88 7.34 -8.61
C ALA A 10 -4.65 7.35 -7.69
N ASP A 11 -4.47 8.40 -6.90
CA ASP A 11 -3.39 8.47 -5.90
C ASP A 11 -3.56 7.40 -4.80
N VAL A 12 -4.80 7.16 -4.34
CA VAL A 12 -5.11 6.06 -3.41
C VAL A 12 -4.71 4.70 -3.98
N TYR A 13 -5.00 4.46 -5.26
CA TYR A 13 -4.63 3.19 -5.91
C TYR A 13 -3.12 3.04 -6.06
N ALA A 14 -2.43 4.10 -6.49
CA ALA A 14 -0.97 4.12 -6.57
C ALA A 14 -0.33 3.84 -5.21
N LEU A 15 -0.86 4.44 -4.13
CA LEU A 15 -0.41 4.15 -2.77
C LEU A 15 -0.69 2.71 -2.35
N GLY A 16 -1.83 2.14 -2.77
CA GLY A 16 -2.14 0.72 -2.59
C GLY A 16 -1.10 -0.21 -3.22
N LEU A 17 -0.62 0.12 -4.43
CA LEU A 17 0.45 -0.65 -5.09
C LEU A 17 1.74 -0.60 -4.28
N VAL A 18 2.12 0.60 -3.81
CA VAL A 18 3.31 0.79 -2.97
C VAL A 18 3.20 0.00 -1.66
N PHE A 19 2.06 0.06 -0.97
CA PHE A 19 1.83 -0.72 0.24
C PHE A 19 1.94 -2.23 -0.02
N TYR A 20 1.37 -2.70 -1.13
CA TYR A 20 1.46 -4.10 -1.50
C TYR A 20 2.92 -4.52 -1.70
N GLU A 21 3.71 -3.77 -2.48
CA GLU A 21 5.12 -4.09 -2.72
C GLU A 21 5.92 -4.14 -1.41
N ILE A 22 5.72 -3.14 -0.53
CA ILE A 22 6.43 -3.07 0.76
C ILE A 22 6.07 -4.26 1.66
N LEU A 23 4.78 -4.61 1.75
CA LEU A 23 4.31 -5.65 2.68
C LEU A 23 4.59 -7.06 2.17
N SER A 24 4.51 -7.29 0.86
CA SER A 24 4.78 -8.58 0.23
C SER A 24 6.27 -8.81 -0.06
N GLY A 25 7.06 -7.73 -0.15
CA GLY A 25 8.43 -7.78 -0.65
C GLY A 25 8.53 -8.13 -2.14
N GLN A 26 7.41 -8.21 -2.85
CA GLN A 26 7.36 -8.54 -4.28
C GLN A 26 7.21 -7.27 -5.11
N ARG A 27 8.02 -7.18 -6.17
CA ARG A 27 7.89 -6.10 -7.15
C ARG A 27 6.67 -6.38 -8.03
N LEU A 28 5.64 -5.53 -7.94
CA LEU A 28 4.45 -5.58 -8.78
C LEU A 28 4.61 -4.72 -10.03
N CYS A 29 5.28 -3.58 -9.89
CA CYS A 29 5.39 -2.56 -10.91
C CYS A 29 6.83 -2.49 -11.41
N GLN A 30 7.09 -3.19 -12.51
CA GLN A 30 8.27 -3.00 -13.34
C GLN A 30 7.80 -2.95 -14.78
N PHE A 31 7.92 -1.77 -15.38
CA PHE A 31 7.53 -1.50 -16.75
C PHE A 31 8.70 -0.86 -17.45
N ASP A 32 8.93 -1.24 -18.70
CA ASP A 32 9.99 -0.70 -19.55
C ASP A 32 9.60 0.69 -20.11
N SER A 33 8.32 1.07 -20.00
CA SER A 33 7.83 2.39 -20.39
C SER A 33 6.50 2.78 -19.73
N ASP A 34 6.19 4.08 -19.71
CA ASP A 34 4.88 4.59 -19.26
C ASP A 34 3.71 3.99 -20.05
N ILE A 35 3.90 3.73 -21.35
CA ILE A 35 2.88 3.14 -22.23
C ILE A 35 2.54 1.71 -21.78
N GLU A 36 3.54 0.94 -21.39
CA GLU A 36 3.35 -0.40 -20.85
C GLU A 36 2.64 -0.38 -19.50
N ALA A 37 3.00 0.56 -18.62
CA ALA A 37 2.32 0.74 -17.33
C ALA A 37 0.82 1.03 -17.52
N ILE A 38 0.48 1.95 -18.43
CA ILE A 38 -0.91 2.34 -18.73
C ILE A 38 -1.74 1.16 -19.26
N ARG A 39 -1.12 0.23 -19.99
CA ARG A 39 -1.80 -0.97 -20.52
C ARG A 39 -1.92 -2.08 -19.48
N THR A 40 -0.88 -2.29 -18.69
CA THR A 40 -0.77 -3.45 -17.80
C THR A 40 -1.51 -3.25 -16.48
N ILE A 41 -1.43 -2.06 -15.87
CA ILE A 41 -2.04 -1.79 -14.56
C ILE A 41 -3.57 -2.05 -14.56
N PRO A 42 -4.36 -1.66 -15.57
CA PRO A 42 -5.79 -1.96 -15.61
C PRO A 42 -6.10 -3.46 -15.56
N GLU A 43 -5.33 -4.27 -16.30
CA GLU A 43 -5.55 -5.71 -16.46
C GLU A 43 -4.91 -6.55 -15.34
N MET A 44 -3.97 -5.98 -14.59
CA MET A 44 -3.24 -6.66 -13.52
C MET A 44 -4.19 -7.17 -12.43
N VAL A 45 -4.15 -8.49 -12.19
CA VAL A 45 -4.82 -9.15 -11.08
C VAL A 45 -3.85 -9.25 -9.92
N ILE A 46 -4.16 -8.58 -8.81
CA ILE A 46 -3.32 -8.57 -7.61
C ILE A 46 -4.00 -9.50 -6.58
N PRO A 47 -3.35 -10.62 -6.19
CA PRO A 47 -3.92 -11.51 -5.19
C PRO A 47 -3.93 -10.83 -3.81
N PRO A 48 -4.72 -11.31 -2.82
CA PRO A 48 -4.62 -10.81 -1.45
C PRO A 48 -3.19 -10.98 -0.91
N ILE A 49 -2.68 -9.99 -0.17
CA ILE A 49 -1.30 -10.03 0.37
C ILE A 49 -1.08 -11.27 1.23
N GLN A 50 -2.11 -11.69 1.96
CA GLN A 50 -2.06 -12.90 2.80
C GLN A 50 -1.65 -14.16 2.03
N THR A 51 -1.89 -14.22 0.72
CA THR A 51 -1.43 -15.36 -0.11
C THR A 51 0.09 -15.45 -0.22
N VAL A 52 0.79 -14.33 -0.01
CA VAL A 52 2.26 -14.23 -0.03
C VAL A 52 2.82 -14.11 1.38
N ARG A 53 2.09 -13.44 2.28
CA ARG A 53 2.49 -13.15 3.67
C ARG A 53 1.39 -13.53 4.66
N ASN A 54 1.40 -14.80 5.09
CA ASN A 54 0.35 -15.38 5.95
C ASN A 54 0.31 -14.79 7.37
N ASP A 55 1.37 -14.17 7.87
CA ASP A 55 1.44 -13.51 9.18
C ASP A 55 0.80 -12.11 9.20
N LEU A 56 0.36 -11.60 8.04
CA LEU A 56 -0.19 -10.26 7.93
C LEU A 56 -1.59 -10.17 8.57
N PRO A 57 -1.84 -9.23 9.51
CA PRO A 57 -3.15 -9.06 10.11
C PRO A 57 -4.25 -8.78 9.07
N ASP A 58 -5.43 -9.38 9.24
CA ASP A 58 -6.56 -9.26 8.32
C ASP A 58 -6.94 -7.82 8.00
N GLY A 59 -6.88 -6.94 9.01
CA GLY A 59 -7.18 -5.53 8.83
C GLY A 59 -6.20 -4.80 7.91
N VAL A 60 -4.93 -5.18 7.91
CA VAL A 60 -3.93 -4.59 7.00
C VAL A 60 -4.19 -5.04 5.57
N ASN A 61 -4.42 -6.35 5.37
CA ASN A 61 -4.79 -6.89 4.06
C ASN A 61 -6.05 -6.21 3.52
N ARG A 62 -7.10 -6.07 4.34
CA ARG A 62 -8.36 -5.38 3.95
C ARG A 62 -8.10 -3.97 3.44
N VAL A 63 -7.35 -3.16 4.18
CA VAL A 63 -7.08 -1.76 3.82
C VAL A 63 -6.35 -1.69 2.48
N VAL A 64 -5.29 -2.48 2.29
CA VAL A 64 -4.52 -2.45 1.05
C VAL A 64 -5.33 -2.95 -0.13
N MET A 65 -6.07 -4.05 0.02
CA MET A 65 -6.91 -4.58 -1.07
C MET A 65 -8.02 -3.61 -1.45
N LYS A 66 -8.57 -2.84 -0.50
CA LYS A 66 -9.54 -1.78 -0.79
C LYS A 66 -8.94 -0.60 -1.55
N CYS A 67 -7.68 -0.24 -1.31
CA CYS A 67 -6.98 0.74 -2.16
C CYS A 67 -6.85 0.25 -3.61
N LEU A 68 -6.64 -1.05 -3.77
CA LEU A 68 -6.41 -1.73 -5.06
C LEU A 68 -7.69 -2.16 -5.78
N GLU A 69 -8.87 -1.77 -5.27
CA GLU A 69 -10.13 -2.09 -5.93
C GLU A 69 -10.20 -1.48 -7.33
N LYS A 70 -10.60 -2.28 -8.32
CA LYS A 70 -10.71 -1.85 -9.72
C LYS A 70 -11.93 -0.94 -9.91
N ASP A 71 -13.02 -1.27 -9.23
CA ASP A 71 -14.19 -0.41 -9.17
C ASP A 71 -13.91 0.76 -8.22
N LYS A 72 -13.84 1.97 -8.80
CA LYS A 72 -13.63 3.22 -8.06
C LYS A 72 -14.70 3.42 -6.96
N SER A 73 -15.93 2.95 -7.17
CA SER A 73 -16.99 3.10 -6.16
C SER A 73 -16.75 2.28 -4.89
N LEU A 74 -15.93 1.23 -4.97
CA LEU A 74 -15.55 0.38 -3.84
C LEU A 74 -14.23 0.82 -3.19
N ARG A 75 -13.46 1.66 -3.88
CA ARG A 75 -12.21 2.26 -3.40
C ARG A 75 -12.49 3.35 -2.38
N TYR A 76 -11.49 3.69 -1.56
CA TYR A 76 -11.56 4.91 -0.75
C TYR A 76 -11.74 6.13 -1.66
N ALA A 77 -12.69 7.00 -1.30
CA ALA A 77 -13.01 8.19 -2.06
C ALA A 77 -11.83 9.18 -2.13
N ASP A 78 -11.01 9.22 -1.07
CA ASP A 78 -9.85 10.09 -0.94
C ASP A 78 -8.86 9.55 0.12
N ALA A 79 -7.76 10.28 0.31
CA ALA A 79 -6.73 9.96 1.29
C ALA A 79 -7.21 10.11 2.75
N MET A 80 -8.22 10.94 3.03
CA MET A 80 -8.76 11.09 4.39
C MET A 80 -9.53 9.84 4.80
N ALA A 81 -10.35 9.29 3.91
CA ALA A 81 -11.07 8.05 4.15
C ALA A 81 -10.12 6.85 4.37
N LEU A 82 -8.99 6.82 3.65
CA LEU A 82 -7.92 5.84 3.89
C LEU A 82 -7.24 6.08 5.26
N HIS A 83 -6.90 7.33 5.58
CA HIS A 83 -6.30 7.71 6.85
C HIS A 83 -7.16 7.25 8.04
N ASP A 84 -8.46 7.52 8.00
CA ASP A 84 -9.38 7.15 9.08
C ASP A 84 -9.40 5.64 9.34
N ASP A 85 -9.44 4.80 8.29
CA ASP A 85 -9.39 3.34 8.43
C ASP A 85 -8.03 2.87 8.97
N LEU A 86 -6.93 3.50 8.54
CA LEU A 86 -5.59 3.23 9.10
C LEU A 86 -5.50 3.60 10.60
N MET A 87 -6.11 4.71 11.02
CA MET A 87 -6.15 5.10 12.44
C MET A 87 -6.97 4.13 13.27
N GLN A 88 -8.12 3.68 12.77
CA GLN A 88 -8.93 2.64 13.42
C GLN A 88 -8.18 1.31 13.51
N LEU A 89 -7.48 0.93 12.43
CA LEU A 89 -6.67 -0.27 12.40
C LEU A 89 -5.54 -0.23 13.43
N ARG A 90 -4.84 0.91 13.54
CA ARG A 90 -3.79 1.13 14.54
C ARG A 90 -4.31 0.89 15.97
N ILE A 91 -5.49 1.43 16.29
CA ILE A 91 -6.13 1.25 17.60
C ILE A 91 -6.49 -0.22 17.82
N THR A 92 -7.09 -0.87 16.82
CA THR A 92 -7.53 -2.27 16.87
C THR A 92 -6.35 -3.23 17.09
N LEU A 93 -5.24 -2.98 16.39
CA LEU A 93 -4.01 -3.76 16.53
C LEU A 93 -3.18 -3.36 17.76
N GLN A 94 -3.66 -2.41 18.57
CA GLN A 94 -2.97 -1.88 19.75
C GLN A 94 -1.53 -1.42 19.45
N MET A 95 -1.31 -0.89 18.23
CA MET A 95 0.01 -0.45 17.82
C MET A 95 0.32 0.90 18.45
N SER A 96 1.18 0.90 19.47
CA SER A 96 1.88 2.11 19.89
C SER A 96 3.06 2.32 18.96
N TYR A 97 3.10 3.48 18.30
CA TYR A 97 4.29 3.95 17.61
C TYR A 97 4.78 5.21 18.34
N ASP A 98 6.04 5.23 18.74
CA ASP A 98 6.70 6.42 19.24
C ASP A 98 7.99 6.71 18.45
N ALA A 99 8.64 7.83 18.74
CA ALA A 99 9.85 8.24 18.03
C ALA A 99 11.02 7.23 18.21
N SER A 100 10.98 6.39 19.26
CA SER A 100 11.99 5.37 19.50
C SER A 100 11.85 4.18 18.55
N ASP A 101 10.65 3.87 18.06
CA ASP A 101 10.45 2.77 17.11
C ASP A 101 11.20 2.98 15.80
N LEU A 102 11.24 4.22 15.29
CA LEU A 102 12.04 4.54 14.10
C LEU A 102 13.54 4.39 14.38
N SER A 103 14.01 4.86 15.54
CA SER A 103 15.40 4.65 15.95
C SER A 103 15.75 3.17 16.05
N ASN A 104 14.87 2.37 16.67
CA ASN A 104 15.05 0.92 16.80
C ASN A 104 15.10 0.24 15.43
N PHE A 105 14.22 0.64 14.51
CA PHE A 105 14.19 0.13 13.15
C PHE A 105 15.46 0.50 12.35
N ILE A 106 15.91 1.75 12.43
CA ILE A 106 17.15 2.18 11.76
C ILE A 106 18.36 1.43 12.33
N GLN A 107 18.45 1.28 13.65
CA GLN A 107 19.50 0.48 14.29
C GLN A 107 19.46 -0.97 13.84
N MET A 108 18.26 -1.57 13.75
CA MET A 108 18.09 -2.93 13.23
C MET A 108 18.65 -3.07 11.82
N ILE A 109 18.33 -2.15 10.91
CA ILE A 109 18.83 -2.17 9.52
C ILE A 109 20.36 -2.06 9.50
N LEU A 110 20.92 -1.06 10.18
CA LEU A 110 22.37 -0.82 10.19
C LEU A 110 23.15 -2.01 10.76
N ASN A 111 22.57 -2.71 11.74
CA ASN A 111 23.17 -3.92 12.32
C ASN A 111 23.06 -5.14 11.39
N HIS A 112 22.06 -5.18 10.50
CA HIS A 112 21.85 -6.28 9.56
C HIS A 112 22.77 -6.20 8.33
N GLU A 113 23.38 -5.05 8.05
CA GLU A 113 24.35 -4.84 6.96
C GLU A 113 25.81 -5.18 7.35
N GLN A 114 26.06 -5.61 8.60
CA GLN A 114 27.40 -5.96 9.12
C GLN A 114 27.76 -7.46 8.97
N HIS A 115 26.91 -8.26 8.30
CA HIS A 115 27.12 -9.69 8.03
C HIS A 115 26.93 -10.01 6.55
#